data_AF-A0A328BVV8-F1
#
_entry.id   AF-A0A328BVV8-F1
#
_cell.length_a   1.000
_cell.length_b   1.000
_cell.length_c   1.000
_cell.angle_alpha   90.00
_cell.angle_beta   90.00
_cell.angle_gamma   90.00
#
_symmetry.space_group_name_H-M   'P 1'
#
loop_
_entity.id
_entity.type
_entity.pdbx_description
1 polymer ?
#
loop_
_entity_poly.entity_id
_entity_poly.type
_entity_poly.pdbx_seq_one_letter_code
_entity_poly.pdbx_strand_id
1 'polypeptide(L)'
;MEFKFYKGDLTQEPLKTIHKSWLDSRKKRNEKLKVIFDTIPFYDAWFGSETSIWGIVCNDDNHALKEVKETKGYKVEVINGKTVIKPDKRYKSGKELDKKLTACWHILQESPDFSRYSLKELGLYTIVHKIDRAYFSVSGICNEFYLTKIPVRNAECDGDEFPEIPPFLTEIKESEFLALQGK
;
A
#
# COMPACT_ATOMS: atom_id res chain seq x y z
N MET A 1 -14.83 15.00 12.43
CA MET A 1 -13.40 14.73 12.66
C MET A 1 -12.65 15.86 12.00
N GLU A 2 -11.73 16.49 12.70
CA GLU A 2 -10.91 17.58 12.16
C GLU A 2 -9.56 17.01 11.69
N PHE A 3 -9.01 17.60 10.64
CA PHE A 3 -7.70 17.24 10.11
C PHE A 3 -6.88 18.49 9.86
N LYS A 4 -5.57 18.38 10.09
CA LYS A 4 -4.60 19.34 9.60
C LYS A 4 -3.80 18.75 8.45
N PHE A 5 -3.46 19.62 7.51
CA PHE A 5 -2.80 19.25 6.25
C PHE A 5 -1.46 19.94 6.17
N TYR A 6 -0.43 19.20 5.78
CA TYR A 6 0.92 19.73 5.66
C TYR A 6 1.53 19.34 4.33
N LYS A 7 2.37 20.22 3.82
CA LYS A 7 3.27 19.94 2.70
C LYS A 7 4.73 20.08 3.13
N GLY A 8 5.60 19.34 2.48
CA GLY A 8 7.05 19.49 2.56
C GLY A 8 7.69 19.31 1.19
N ASP A 9 8.88 19.88 1.01
CA ASP A 9 9.68 19.69 -0.20
C ASP A 9 10.44 18.35 -0.11
N LEU A 10 10.10 17.42 -1.00
CA LEU A 10 10.70 16.08 -1.07
C LEU A 10 12.18 16.12 -1.48
N THR A 11 12.65 17.24 -2.02
CA THR A 11 14.06 17.44 -2.42
C THR A 11 14.94 17.90 -1.26
N GLN A 12 14.35 18.27 -0.12
CA GLN A 12 15.05 18.75 1.07
C GLN A 12 15.16 17.66 2.16
N GLU A 13 16.14 17.80 3.04
CA GLU A 13 16.27 16.91 4.20
C GLU A 13 15.23 17.24 5.29
N PRO A 14 14.72 16.23 6.03
CA PRO A 14 15.04 14.80 5.95
C PRO A 14 14.20 14.01 4.93
N LEU A 15 13.23 14.66 4.26
CA LEU A 15 12.25 14.01 3.39
C LEU A 15 12.91 13.28 2.21
N LYS A 16 13.95 13.89 1.63
CA LYS A 16 14.78 13.28 0.58
C LYS A 16 15.37 11.95 1.02
N THR A 17 16.00 11.89 2.19
CA THR A 17 16.61 10.67 2.72
C THR A 17 15.56 9.61 3.04
N ILE A 18 14.44 10.00 3.67
CA ILE A 18 13.32 9.10 3.98
C ILE A 18 12.77 8.47 2.68
N HIS A 19 12.51 9.29 1.67
CA HIS A 19 11.98 8.80 0.40
C HIS A 19 12.95 7.84 -0.29
N LYS A 20 14.24 8.19 -0.35
CA LYS A 20 15.27 7.32 -0.94
C LYS A 20 15.39 5.99 -0.20
N SER A 21 15.44 6.02 1.13
CA SER A 21 15.49 4.80 1.97
C SER A 21 14.29 3.89 1.70
N TRP A 22 13.09 4.46 1.60
CA TRP A 22 11.89 3.71 1.27
C TRP A 22 11.96 3.08 -0.13
N LEU A 23 12.41 3.82 -1.15
CA LEU A 23 12.58 3.29 -2.51
C LEU A 23 13.57 2.13 -2.56
N ASP A 24 14.70 2.24 -1.85
CA ASP A 24 15.71 1.19 -1.78
C ASP A 24 15.16 -0.07 -1.09
N SER A 25 14.41 0.11 0.01
CA SER A 25 13.70 -0.99 0.70
C SER A 25 12.67 -1.65 -0.21
N ARG A 26 11.85 -0.85 -0.91
CA ARG A 26 10.83 -1.32 -1.85
C ARG A 26 11.45 -2.09 -3.03
N LYS A 27 12.60 -1.64 -3.53
CA LYS A 27 13.32 -2.35 -4.60
C LYS A 27 13.74 -3.75 -4.15
N LYS A 28 14.39 -3.88 -2.99
CA LYS A 28 14.79 -5.17 -2.41
C LYS A 28 13.58 -6.09 -2.18
N ARG A 29 12.48 -5.54 -1.67
CA ARG A 29 11.20 -6.26 -1.51
C ARG A 29 10.70 -6.80 -2.85
N ASN A 30 10.66 -5.96 -3.89
CA ASN A 30 10.17 -6.35 -5.20
C ASN A 30 11.08 -7.41 -5.87
N GLU A 31 12.38 -7.38 -5.63
CA GLU A 31 13.31 -8.44 -6.07
C GLU A 31 12.95 -9.79 -5.43
N LYS A 32 12.68 -9.82 -4.11
CA LYS A 32 12.20 -11.05 -3.42
C LYS A 32 10.87 -11.55 -3.98
N LEU A 33 9.92 -10.65 -4.23
CA LEU A 33 8.61 -11.01 -4.81
C LEU A 33 8.74 -11.58 -6.22
N LYS A 34 9.63 -10.99 -7.04
CA LYS A 34 9.87 -11.43 -8.42
C LYS A 34 10.28 -12.91 -8.47
N VAL A 35 11.14 -13.36 -7.56
CA VAL A 35 11.55 -14.77 -7.47
C VAL A 35 10.34 -15.70 -7.31
N ILE A 36 9.30 -15.30 -6.57
CA ILE A 36 8.08 -16.11 -6.42
C ILE A 36 7.23 -16.04 -7.68
N PHE A 37 7.03 -14.85 -8.24
CA PHE A 37 6.19 -14.65 -9.42
C PHE A 37 6.73 -15.34 -10.67
N ASP A 38 8.05 -15.40 -10.82
CA ASP A 38 8.70 -16.14 -11.90
C ASP A 38 8.39 -17.65 -11.87
N THR A 39 7.89 -18.18 -10.74
CA THR A 39 7.43 -19.59 -10.62
C THR A 39 5.94 -19.79 -10.94
N ILE A 40 5.24 -18.73 -11.35
CA ILE A 40 3.80 -18.75 -11.65
C ILE A 40 3.63 -18.55 -13.15
N PRO A 41 3.25 -19.59 -13.92
CA PRO A 41 3.27 -19.54 -15.39
C PRO A 41 2.24 -18.58 -16.00
N PHE A 42 1.21 -18.21 -15.24
CA PHE A 42 0.12 -17.32 -15.65
C PHE A 42 0.21 -15.92 -15.00
N TYR A 43 1.39 -15.53 -14.52
CA TYR A 43 1.58 -14.22 -13.88
C TYR A 43 1.83 -13.11 -14.91
N ASP A 44 0.89 -12.18 -15.03
CA ASP A 44 1.10 -10.92 -15.75
C ASP A 44 1.17 -9.73 -14.79
N ALA A 45 0.37 -9.78 -13.73
CA ALA A 45 0.43 -8.85 -12.62
C ALA A 45 -0.20 -9.48 -11.37
N TRP A 46 -0.37 -8.70 -10.31
CA TRP A 46 -1.06 -9.11 -9.10
C TRP A 46 -2.19 -8.13 -8.78
N PHE A 47 -3.22 -8.65 -8.12
CA PHE A 47 -4.37 -7.88 -7.64
C PHE A 47 -4.26 -7.73 -6.12
N GLY A 48 -4.18 -6.49 -5.62
CA GLY A 48 -3.84 -6.24 -4.22
C GLY A 48 -3.55 -4.78 -3.88
N SER A 49 -2.89 -4.59 -2.74
CA SER A 49 -2.33 -3.34 -2.22
C SER A 49 -0.85 -3.53 -1.87
N GLU A 50 -0.10 -2.45 -1.60
CA GLU A 50 1.31 -2.51 -1.18
C GLU A 50 1.60 -3.44 0.02
N THR A 51 0.58 -3.86 0.78
CA THR A 51 0.71 -4.73 1.95
C THR A 51 0.01 -6.09 1.80
N SER A 52 -0.70 -6.35 0.69
CA SER A 52 -1.50 -7.58 0.54
C SER A 52 -1.76 -7.95 -0.91
N ILE A 53 -1.57 -9.23 -1.24
CA ILE A 53 -1.92 -9.80 -2.56
C ILE A 53 -3.14 -10.69 -2.41
N TRP A 54 -4.21 -10.38 -3.14
CA TRP A 54 -5.46 -11.13 -3.11
C TRP A 54 -5.62 -12.11 -4.29
N GLY A 55 -4.83 -11.95 -5.35
CA GLY A 55 -4.84 -12.86 -6.49
C GLY A 55 -3.80 -12.49 -7.55
N ILE A 56 -3.66 -13.36 -8.55
CA ILE A 56 -2.78 -13.15 -9.69
C ILE A 56 -3.63 -12.68 -10.88
N VAL A 57 -3.21 -11.61 -11.54
CA VAL A 57 -3.82 -11.16 -12.79
C VAL A 57 -3.18 -11.96 -13.92
N CYS A 58 -4.03 -12.52 -14.77
CA CYS A 58 -3.63 -13.21 -15.99
C CYS A 58 -4.41 -12.58 -17.15
N ASN A 59 -3.71 -12.03 -18.12
CA ASN A 59 -4.31 -11.38 -19.27
C ASN A 59 -4.91 -12.42 -20.22
N ASP A 60 -5.88 -12.01 -21.03
CA ASP A 60 -6.59 -12.92 -21.93
C ASP A 60 -5.69 -13.49 -23.06
N ASP A 61 -4.58 -12.83 -23.37
CA ASP A 61 -3.55 -13.25 -24.32
C ASP A 61 -2.49 -14.20 -23.72
N ASN A 62 -2.51 -14.43 -22.41
CA ASN A 62 -1.58 -15.33 -21.76
C ASN A 62 -1.89 -16.80 -22.11
N HIS A 63 -0.92 -17.47 -22.73
CA HIS A 63 -1.05 -18.86 -23.18
C HIS A 63 -1.44 -19.85 -22.07
N ALA A 64 -1.07 -19.57 -20.81
CA ALA A 64 -1.39 -20.42 -19.67
C ALA A 64 -2.85 -20.28 -19.19
N LEU A 65 -3.59 -19.25 -19.63
CA LEU A 65 -4.95 -18.99 -19.13
C LEU A 65 -5.93 -20.13 -19.40
N LYS A 66 -5.82 -20.76 -20.59
CA LYS A 66 -6.69 -21.87 -20.96
C LYS A 66 -6.49 -23.06 -20.00
N GLU A 67 -5.24 -23.42 -19.76
CA GLU A 67 -4.88 -24.50 -18.84
C GLU A 67 -5.35 -24.19 -17.40
N VAL A 68 -5.20 -22.95 -16.94
CA VAL A 68 -5.67 -22.53 -15.63
C VAL A 68 -7.18 -22.71 -15.47
N LYS A 69 -7.97 -22.33 -16.49
CA LYS A 69 -9.44 -22.47 -16.48
C LYS A 69 -9.88 -23.93 -16.43
N GLU A 70 -9.12 -24.83 -17.04
CA GLU A 70 -9.39 -26.27 -17.06
C GLU A 70 -8.86 -26.98 -15.79
N THR A 71 -7.85 -26.40 -15.13
CA THR A 71 -7.22 -26.96 -13.94
C THR A 71 -8.06 -26.73 -12.67
N LYS A 72 -8.47 -27.81 -12.01
CA LYS A 72 -9.06 -27.73 -10.66
C LYS A 72 -8.06 -27.12 -9.69
N GLY A 73 -8.53 -26.24 -8.80
CA GLY A 73 -7.70 -25.58 -7.79
C GLY A 73 -7.51 -24.09 -7.98
N TYR A 74 -8.04 -23.54 -9.06
CA TYR A 74 -8.04 -22.11 -9.31
C TYR A 74 -9.49 -21.59 -9.37
N LYS A 75 -9.75 -20.48 -8.70
CA LYS A 75 -10.97 -19.69 -8.87
C LYS A 75 -10.63 -18.55 -9.83
N VAL A 76 -11.32 -18.49 -10.95
CA VAL A 76 -11.13 -17.46 -11.97
C VAL A 76 -12.30 -16.49 -11.87
N GLU A 77 -12.00 -15.22 -11.59
CA GLU A 77 -12.97 -14.15 -11.42
C GLU A 77 -12.59 -12.97 -12.32
N VAL A 78 -13.59 -12.24 -12.82
CA VAL A 78 -13.34 -10.97 -13.51
C VAL A 78 -13.57 -9.83 -12.53
N ILE A 79 -12.52 -9.07 -12.21
CA ILE A 79 -12.58 -7.95 -11.26
C ILE A 79 -12.06 -6.71 -11.98
N ASN A 80 -12.89 -5.66 -12.08
CA ASN A 80 -12.57 -4.41 -12.78
C ASN A 80 -12.05 -4.66 -14.22
N GLY A 81 -12.66 -5.60 -14.93
CA GLY A 81 -12.27 -5.98 -16.29
C GLY A 81 -10.98 -6.79 -16.41
N LYS A 82 -10.38 -7.22 -15.28
CA LYS A 82 -9.18 -8.06 -15.26
C LYS A 82 -9.53 -9.48 -14.83
N THR A 83 -8.97 -10.47 -15.52
CA THR A 83 -9.07 -11.87 -15.10
C THR A 83 -8.12 -12.11 -13.93
N VAL A 84 -8.68 -12.43 -12.76
CA VAL A 84 -7.98 -12.64 -11.50
C VAL A 84 -8.12 -14.10 -11.06
N ILE A 85 -6.98 -14.73 -10.83
CA ILE A 85 -6.85 -16.12 -10.40
C ILE A 85 -6.56 -16.14 -8.89
N LYS A 86 -7.44 -16.82 -8.15
CA LYS A 86 -7.34 -17.03 -6.70
C LYS A 86 -7.19 -18.51 -6.37
N PRO A 87 -6.57 -18.87 -5.24
CA PRO A 87 -6.43 -20.27 -4.85
C PRO A 87 -7.75 -20.88 -4.40
N ASP A 88 -8.06 -22.09 -4.87
CA ASP A 88 -9.04 -22.99 -4.26
C ASP A 88 -8.32 -24.07 -3.44
N LYS A 89 -8.23 -23.85 -2.13
CA LYS A 89 -7.48 -24.69 -1.18
C LYS A 89 -8.02 -26.12 -1.04
N ARG A 90 -9.14 -26.46 -1.70
CA ARG A 90 -9.64 -27.85 -1.79
C ARG A 90 -8.73 -28.75 -2.61
N TYR A 91 -7.99 -28.19 -3.59
CA TYR A 91 -7.16 -28.93 -4.52
C TYR A 91 -5.67 -28.64 -4.34
N LYS A 92 -4.80 -29.53 -4.85
CA LYS A 92 -3.33 -29.45 -4.67
C LYS A 92 -2.74 -28.17 -5.26
N SER A 93 -3.07 -27.84 -6.51
CA SER A 93 -2.66 -26.62 -7.22
C SER A 93 -3.08 -25.35 -6.49
N GLY A 94 -4.31 -25.31 -5.97
CA GLY A 94 -4.80 -24.19 -5.16
C GLY A 94 -4.04 -24.03 -3.85
N LYS A 95 -3.70 -25.13 -3.16
CA LYS A 95 -2.83 -25.09 -1.97
C LYS A 95 -1.40 -24.62 -2.31
N GLU A 96 -0.88 -24.95 -3.48
CA GLU A 96 0.43 -24.48 -3.92
C GLU A 96 0.44 -22.98 -4.18
N LEU A 97 -0.55 -22.47 -4.93
CA LEU A 97 -0.71 -21.04 -5.16
C LEU A 97 -0.90 -20.28 -3.84
N ASP A 98 -1.71 -20.81 -2.91
CA ASP A 98 -1.91 -20.21 -1.59
C ASP A 98 -0.61 -20.08 -0.79
N LYS A 99 0.26 -21.10 -0.83
CA LYS A 99 1.59 -21.03 -0.20
C LYS A 99 2.45 -19.93 -0.83
N LYS A 100 2.45 -19.80 -2.16
CA LYS A 100 3.17 -18.73 -2.87
C LYS A 100 2.64 -17.34 -2.46
N LEU A 101 1.32 -17.15 -2.43
CA LEU A 101 0.72 -15.88 -2.01
C LEU A 101 0.99 -15.56 -0.53
N THR A 102 1.00 -16.57 0.33
CA THR A 102 1.36 -16.42 1.75
C THR A 102 2.82 -15.99 1.91
N ALA A 103 3.74 -16.58 1.14
CA ALA A 103 5.13 -16.15 1.12
C ALA A 103 5.28 -14.70 0.64
N CYS A 104 4.53 -14.31 -0.40
CA CYS A 104 4.47 -12.90 -0.83
C CYS A 104 3.96 -11.99 0.31
N TRP A 105 2.91 -12.39 1.03
CA TRP A 105 2.39 -11.61 2.14
C TRP A 105 3.44 -11.37 3.23
N HIS A 106 4.21 -12.39 3.62
CA HIS A 106 5.31 -12.22 4.59
C HIS A 106 6.35 -11.21 4.11
N ILE A 107 6.75 -11.28 2.83
CA ILE A 107 7.67 -10.30 2.22
C ILE A 107 7.08 -8.87 2.27
N LEU A 108 5.78 -8.72 2.00
CA LEU A 108 5.12 -7.42 2.06
C LEU A 108 5.05 -6.86 3.49
N GLN A 109 4.87 -7.71 4.52
CA GLN A 109 4.83 -7.25 5.92
C GLN A 109 6.19 -6.74 6.43
N GLU A 110 7.30 -7.19 5.85
CA GLU A 110 8.65 -6.70 6.19
C GLU A 110 8.92 -5.28 5.69
N SER A 111 8.10 -4.76 4.77
CA SER A 111 8.34 -3.48 4.08
C SER A 111 7.06 -2.64 4.07
N PRO A 112 6.91 -1.70 5.03
CA PRO A 112 5.71 -0.88 5.14
C PRO A 112 5.47 -0.05 3.87
N ASP A 113 4.21 0.28 3.62
CA ASP A 113 3.85 1.27 2.62
C ASP A 113 4.49 2.64 2.95
N PHE A 114 4.63 3.49 1.94
CA PHE A 114 5.29 4.79 2.08
C PHE A 114 4.64 5.67 3.16
N SER A 115 3.30 5.65 3.22
CA SER A 115 2.56 6.47 4.17
C SER A 115 2.96 6.10 5.58
N ARG A 116 2.82 4.82 5.92
CA ARG A 116 3.16 4.31 7.26
C ARG A 116 4.65 4.43 7.57
N TYR A 117 5.53 4.20 6.61
CA TYR A 117 6.97 4.33 6.78
C TYR A 117 7.36 5.77 7.12
N SER A 118 7.03 6.72 6.25
CA SER A 118 7.43 8.12 6.41
C SER A 118 6.83 8.77 7.66
N LEU A 119 5.56 8.50 7.96
CA LEU A 119 4.93 9.03 9.17
C LEU A 119 5.62 8.55 10.45
N LYS A 120 6.10 7.30 10.49
CA LYS A 120 6.86 6.78 11.63
C LYS A 120 8.23 7.42 11.75
N GLU A 121 8.97 7.54 10.64
CA GLU A 121 10.28 8.20 10.61
C GLU A 121 10.19 9.67 11.06
N LEU A 122 9.06 10.33 10.78
CA LEU A 122 8.81 11.72 11.15
C LEU A 122 8.15 11.91 12.52
N GLY A 123 7.76 10.83 13.22
CA GLY A 123 7.01 10.93 14.48
C GLY A 123 5.57 11.47 14.32
N LEU A 124 5.00 11.37 13.13
CA LEU A 124 3.68 11.92 12.76
C LEU A 124 2.59 10.85 12.64
N TYR A 125 2.89 9.60 12.96
CA TYR A 125 1.90 8.53 12.93
C TYR A 125 0.94 8.67 14.11
N THR A 126 -0.32 9.00 13.81
CA THR A 126 -1.35 9.33 14.81
C THR A 126 -2.62 8.53 14.53
N ILE A 127 -3.21 7.96 15.59
CA ILE A 127 -4.51 7.28 15.56
C ILE A 127 -5.47 8.00 16.50
N VAL A 128 -6.58 8.49 15.96
CA VAL A 128 -7.67 9.11 16.73
C VAL A 128 -8.94 8.29 16.55
N HIS A 129 -9.57 7.93 17.66
CA HIS A 129 -10.81 7.17 17.69
C HIS A 129 -12.01 8.08 17.94
N LYS A 130 -13.09 7.91 17.17
CA LYS A 130 -14.39 8.53 17.45
C LYS A 130 -15.48 7.47 17.30
N ILE A 131 -16.09 7.10 18.43
CA ILE A 131 -17.20 6.13 18.52
C ILE A 131 -16.83 4.79 17.85
N ASP A 132 -17.24 4.60 16.60
CA ASP A 132 -17.12 3.38 15.81
C ASP A 132 -16.04 3.49 14.71
N ARG A 133 -15.30 4.60 14.66
CA ARG A 133 -14.33 4.89 13.60
C ARG A 133 -12.95 5.20 14.17
N ALA A 134 -11.93 4.62 13.54
CA ALA A 134 -10.53 5.00 13.72
C ALA A 134 -10.08 5.86 12.54
N TYR A 135 -9.43 6.98 12.84
CA TYR A 135 -8.86 7.90 11.89
C TYR A 135 -7.35 7.88 12.03
N PHE A 136 -6.67 7.75 10.90
CA PHE A 136 -5.22 7.61 10.85
C PHE A 136 -4.62 8.81 10.14
N SER A 137 -3.43 9.22 10.60
CA SER A 137 -2.53 10.01 9.79
C SER A 137 -2.23 9.28 8.48
N VAL A 138 -2.25 9.99 7.36
CA VAL A 138 -1.92 9.46 6.04
C VAL A 138 -1.00 10.42 5.31
N SER A 139 -0.04 9.88 4.56
CA SER A 139 0.86 10.69 3.74
C SER A 139 1.07 10.08 2.36
N GLY A 140 1.58 10.90 1.46
CA GLY A 140 1.84 10.54 0.09
C GLY A 140 2.77 11.52 -0.58
N ILE A 141 3.13 11.21 -1.82
CA ILE A 141 3.95 12.06 -2.66
C ILE A 141 3.12 12.46 -3.87
N CYS A 142 3.13 13.76 -4.20
CA CYS A 142 2.65 14.26 -5.47
C CYS A 142 3.68 15.23 -6.05
N ASN A 143 4.23 14.91 -7.22
CA ASN A 143 5.38 15.60 -7.79
C ASN A 143 6.54 15.67 -6.80
N GLU A 144 7.02 16.88 -6.50
CA GLU A 144 8.08 17.16 -5.52
C GLU A 144 7.56 17.42 -4.11
N PHE A 145 6.26 17.27 -3.87
CA PHE A 145 5.66 17.52 -2.56
C PHE A 145 5.44 16.22 -1.78
N TYR A 146 5.95 16.20 -0.56
CA TYR A 146 5.44 15.35 0.50
C TYR A 146 4.14 15.97 1.03
N LEU A 147 3.08 15.19 1.10
CA LEU A 147 1.78 15.64 1.59
C LEU A 147 1.36 14.73 2.75
N THR A 148 0.91 15.31 3.85
CA THR A 148 0.36 14.55 4.99
C THR A 148 -0.91 15.18 5.52
N LYS A 149 -1.83 14.32 5.97
CA LYS A 149 -3.08 14.65 6.62
C LYS A 149 -3.10 13.97 7.98
N ILE A 150 -3.21 14.74 9.05
CA ILE A 150 -3.13 14.26 10.44
C ILE A 150 -4.46 14.54 11.14
N PRO A 151 -5.12 13.53 11.74
CA PRO A 151 -6.34 13.76 12.52
C PRO A 151 -6.03 14.52 13.82
N VAL A 152 -6.95 15.40 14.22
CA VAL A 152 -6.86 16.16 15.48
C VAL A 152 -7.82 15.56 16.50
N ARG A 153 -7.31 15.16 17.67
CA ARG A 153 -8.13 14.71 18.80
C ARG A 153 -8.88 15.90 19.40
N ASN A 154 -10.21 15.86 19.38
CA ASN A 154 -11.07 16.81 20.07
C ASN A 154 -11.66 16.18 21.35
N ALA A 155 -12.47 16.93 22.09
CA ALA A 155 -13.04 16.48 23.37
C ALA A 155 -13.96 15.24 23.26
N GLU A 156 -14.42 14.89 22.06
CA GLU A 156 -15.28 13.73 21.81
C GLU A 156 -14.50 12.52 21.25
N CYS A 157 -13.17 12.61 21.21
CA CYS A 157 -12.31 11.62 20.61
C CYS A 157 -11.27 11.07 21.61
N ASP A 158 -10.97 9.78 21.47
CA ASP A 158 -9.88 9.09 22.17
C ASP A 158 -8.67 8.90 21.25
N GLY A 159 -7.58 8.36 21.79
CA GLY A 159 -6.37 8.02 21.04
C GLY A 159 -5.25 9.03 21.23
N ASP A 160 -4.37 9.09 20.23
CA ASP A 160 -3.11 9.82 20.27
C ASP A 160 -3.32 11.34 20.32
N GLU A 161 -2.38 12.04 20.95
CA GLU A 161 -2.32 13.50 20.91
C GLU A 161 -1.83 13.99 19.55
N PHE A 162 -2.13 15.25 19.24
CA PHE A 162 -1.61 15.85 18.02
C PHE A 162 -0.08 15.97 18.12
N PRO A 163 0.68 15.42 17.16
CA PRO A 163 2.14 15.36 17.26
C PRO A 163 2.77 16.74 17.11
N GLU A 164 4.01 16.89 17.60
CA GLU A 164 4.83 18.05 17.27
C GLU A 164 5.17 18.05 15.78
N ILE A 165 4.90 19.16 15.10
CA ILE A 165 5.11 19.26 13.65
C ILE A 165 6.56 19.70 13.36
N PRO A 166 7.33 18.91 12.59
CA PRO A 166 8.66 19.33 12.18
C PRO A 166 8.64 20.66 11.41
N PRO A 167 9.60 21.57 11.64
CA PRO A 167 9.58 22.92 11.08
C PRO A 167 9.73 23.00 9.56
N PHE A 168 10.20 21.93 8.91
CA PHE A 168 10.27 21.83 7.45
C PHE A 168 8.93 21.48 6.80
N LEU A 169 7.89 21.16 7.58
CA LEU A 169 6.53 20.98 7.10
C LEU A 169 5.75 22.29 7.24
N THR A 170 5.12 22.71 6.15
CA THR A 170 4.26 23.89 6.11
C THR A 170 2.81 23.48 6.20
N GLU A 171 2.06 24.03 7.17
CA GLU A 171 0.61 23.85 7.23
C GLU A 171 -0.06 24.49 6.01
N ILE A 172 -0.98 23.77 5.39
CA ILE A 172 -1.73 24.23 4.22
C ILE A 172 -3.22 24.01 4.41
N LYS A 173 -4.02 24.71 3.59
CA LYS A 173 -5.47 24.52 3.57
C LYS A 173 -5.81 23.19 2.91
N GLU A 174 -6.94 22.61 3.30
CA GLU A 174 -7.50 21.42 2.63
C GLU A 174 -7.66 21.63 1.13
N SER A 175 -8.13 22.81 0.71
CA SER A 175 -8.28 23.16 -0.70
C SER A 175 -6.96 23.11 -1.48
N GLU A 176 -5.87 23.53 -0.86
CA GLU A 176 -4.53 23.46 -1.47
C GLU A 176 -4.04 22.01 -1.50
N PHE A 177 -4.26 21.24 -0.43
CA PHE A 177 -3.92 19.83 -0.36
C PHE A 177 -4.62 19.01 -1.46
N LEU A 178 -5.90 19.28 -1.73
CA LEU A 178 -6.66 18.64 -2.80
C LEU A 178 -6.16 19.06 -4.20
N ALA A 179 -5.94 20.36 -4.41
CA ALA A 179 -5.44 20.88 -5.68
C ALA A 179 -4.08 20.29 -6.06
N LEU A 180 -3.18 20.11 -5.08
CA LEU A 180 -1.87 19.49 -5.29
C LEU A 180 -1.96 18.03 -5.74
N GLN A 181 -3.06 17.33 -5.44
CA GLN A 181 -3.31 15.94 -5.87
C GLN A 181 -3.99 15.85 -7.25
N GLY A 182 -4.21 16.98 -7.92
CA GLY A 182 -4.98 17.02 -9.18
C GLY A 182 -6.48 16.75 -8.97
N LYS A 183 -7.01 17.09 -7.80
CA LYS A 183 -8.43 16.98 -7.45
C LYS A 183 -9.07 18.34 -7.25
#